data_AF-Q56NJ5-F1
#
_entry.id   AF-Q56NJ5-F1
#
_cell.length_a   1.000
_cell.length_b   1.000
_cell.length_c   1.000
_cell.angle_alpha   90.00
_cell.angle_beta   90.00
_cell.angle_gamma   90.00
#
_symmetry.space_group_name_H-M   'P 1'
#
loop_
_entity.id
_entity.type
_entity.pdbx_description
1 polymer ?
#
loop_
_entity_poly.entity_id
_entity_poly.type
_entity_poly.pdbx_seq_one_letter_code
_entity_poly.pdbx_strand_id
1 'polypeptide(L)'
;IQDKEGKPIVAVSINYRLLLWGFLFSEELKNAKAGNTGLKDQRVALEWLNKNIAAFGGSPDKVTIWGESAGARALGMQLIAYDGKHNGIFRSAILQSGSPTAVFKGAADWQPYFDALLVLD
;
A
#
# COMPACT_ATOMS: atom_id res chain seq x y z
N ILE A 1 -1.62 -30.01 -4.49
CA ILE A 1 -2.57 -29.18 -5.25
C ILE A 1 -1.90 -28.92 -6.60
N GLN A 2 -2.26 -29.66 -7.64
CA GLN A 2 -1.77 -29.39 -9.00
C GLN A 2 -2.74 -28.40 -9.64
N ASP A 3 -2.23 -27.27 -10.13
CA ASP A 3 -3.05 -26.35 -10.92
C ASP A 3 -3.32 -26.98 -12.30
N LYS A 4 -4.53 -26.78 -12.84
CA LYS A 4 -4.98 -27.39 -14.09
C LYS A 4 -4.41 -26.72 -15.35
N GLU A 5 -3.80 -25.54 -15.22
CA GLU A 5 -3.21 -24.77 -16.32
C GLU A 5 -1.68 -24.97 -16.45
N GLY A 6 -1.04 -25.69 -15.53
CA GLY A 6 0.41 -25.90 -15.49
C GLY A 6 1.20 -24.62 -15.16
N LYS A 7 0.58 -23.67 -14.45
CA LYS A 7 1.16 -22.37 -14.08
C LYS A 7 1.07 -22.15 -12.56
N PRO A 8 1.90 -22.82 -11.75
CA PRO A 8 1.82 -22.73 -10.31
C PRO A 8 2.19 -21.32 -9.84
N ILE A 9 1.49 -20.85 -8.81
CA ILE A 9 1.73 -19.55 -8.18
C ILE A 9 1.86 -19.66 -6.66
N VAL A 10 2.57 -18.71 -6.07
CA VAL A 10 2.50 -18.42 -4.63
C VAL A 10 1.56 -17.24 -4.44
N ALA A 11 0.48 -17.44 -3.69
CA ALA A 11 -0.46 -16.39 -3.34
C ALA A 11 -0.14 -15.83 -1.95
N VAL A 12 -0.13 -14.51 -1.83
CA VAL A 12 0.12 -13.80 -0.56
C VAL A 12 -0.96 -12.76 -0.37
N SER A 13 -1.55 -12.72 0.83
CA SER A 13 -2.40 -11.63 1.29
C SER A 13 -1.71 -10.89 2.43
N ILE A 14 -1.91 -9.57 2.51
CA ILE A 14 -1.32 -8.70 3.52
C ILE A 14 -2.41 -7.92 4.25
N ASN A 15 -2.15 -7.63 5.52
CA ASN A 15 -2.90 -6.60 6.25
C ASN A 15 -2.13 -5.28 6.18
N TYR A 16 -2.86 -4.17 6.23
CA TYR A 16 -2.30 -2.82 6.37
C TYR A 16 -3.25 -1.99 7.22
N ARG A 17 -2.74 -0.96 7.90
CA ARG A 17 -3.58 -0.10 8.75
C ARG A 17 -4.61 0.66 7.91
N LEU A 18 -5.83 0.74 8.44
CA LEU A 18 -6.98 1.40 7.82
C LEU A 18 -7.45 2.59 8.68
N LEU A 19 -8.37 3.38 8.11
CA LEU A 19 -9.02 4.51 8.79
C LEU A 19 -8.00 5.47 9.42
N LEU A 20 -8.27 5.99 10.62
CA LEU A 20 -7.39 6.94 11.30
C LEU A 20 -5.96 6.39 11.48
N TRP A 21 -5.82 5.10 11.76
CA TRP A 21 -4.52 4.47 12.03
C TRP A 21 -3.62 4.36 10.79
N GLY A 22 -4.23 4.33 9.60
CA GLY A 22 -3.52 4.25 8.32
C GLY A 22 -3.44 5.58 7.57
N PHE A 23 -4.41 6.47 7.78
CA PHE A 23 -4.68 7.57 6.87
C PHE A 23 -5.11 8.88 7.56
N LEU A 24 -5.05 8.97 8.90
CA LEU A 24 -5.13 10.26 9.56
C LEU A 24 -3.98 11.16 9.09
N PHE A 25 -4.27 12.46 8.96
CA PHE A 25 -3.29 13.45 8.58
C PHE A 25 -3.53 14.75 9.35
N SER A 26 -2.48 15.56 9.49
CA SER A 26 -2.49 16.84 10.20
C SER A 26 -1.17 17.56 9.94
N GLU A 27 -1.02 18.81 10.38
CA GLU A 27 0.27 19.50 10.27
C GLU A 27 1.35 18.86 11.15
N GLU A 28 0.99 18.31 12.32
CA GLU A 28 1.90 17.51 13.17
C GLU A 28 2.40 16.28 12.43
N LEU A 29 1.49 15.49 11.83
CA LEU A 29 1.85 14.29 11.08
C LEU A 29 2.64 14.62 9.82
N LYS A 30 2.37 15.75 9.18
CA LYS A 30 3.16 16.24 8.03
C LYS A 30 4.57 16.62 8.45
N ASN A 31 4.72 17.40 9.52
CA ASN A 31 6.03 17.82 10.04
C ASN A 31 6.88 16.63 10.51
N ALA A 32 6.25 15.64 11.14
CA ALA A 32 6.89 14.39 11.54
C ALA A 32 7.12 13.41 10.36
N LYS A 33 6.67 13.74 9.14
CA LYS A 33 6.67 12.85 7.96
C LYS A 33 5.96 11.50 8.23
N ALA A 34 4.97 11.52 9.10
CA ALA A 34 4.26 10.35 9.63
C ALA A 34 2.90 10.07 8.97
N GLY A 35 2.51 10.80 7.91
CA GLY A 35 1.30 10.51 7.14
C GLY A 35 1.38 9.23 6.29
N ASN A 36 0.23 8.81 5.74
CA ASN A 36 0.08 7.67 4.82
C ASN A 36 0.67 6.36 5.34
N THR A 37 0.52 6.08 6.64
CA THR A 37 1.04 4.85 7.28
C THR A 37 0.47 3.58 6.65
N GLY A 38 -0.78 3.57 6.22
CA GLY A 38 -1.39 2.43 5.53
C GLY A 38 -0.71 2.11 4.19
N LEU A 39 -0.31 3.14 3.41
CA LEU A 39 0.47 2.93 2.18
C LEU A 39 1.90 2.48 2.49
N LYS A 40 2.49 2.99 3.56
CA LYS A 40 3.83 2.57 4.02
C LYS A 40 3.82 1.12 4.50
N ASP A 41 2.77 0.65 5.15
CA ASP A 41 2.61 -0.75 5.54
C ASP A 41 2.64 -1.67 4.31
N GLN A 42 1.89 -1.32 3.26
CA GLN A 42 1.92 -2.05 2.00
C GLN A 42 3.32 -2.06 1.38
N ARG A 43 4.03 -0.91 1.40
CA ARG A 43 5.39 -0.80 0.87
C ARG A 43 6.36 -1.71 1.63
N VAL A 44 6.34 -1.67 2.95
CA VAL A 44 7.17 -2.52 3.80
C VAL A 44 6.86 -4.00 3.57
N ALA A 45 5.59 -4.36 3.41
CA ALA A 45 5.20 -5.73 3.10
C ALA A 45 5.76 -6.18 1.73
N LEU A 46 5.70 -5.33 0.70
CA LEU A 46 6.28 -5.62 -0.61
C LEU A 46 7.81 -5.76 -0.56
N GLU A 47 8.49 -4.91 0.20
CA GLU A 47 9.94 -5.03 0.43
C GLU A 47 10.31 -6.30 1.19
N TRP A 48 9.50 -6.69 2.18
CA TRP A 48 9.65 -7.95 2.89
C TRP A 48 9.46 -9.12 1.93
N LEU A 49 8.43 -9.09 1.08
CA LEU A 49 8.19 -10.15 0.10
C LEU A 49 9.35 -10.27 -0.88
N ASN A 50 9.84 -9.16 -1.43
CA ASN A 50 10.99 -9.17 -2.33
C ASN A 50 12.24 -9.81 -1.69
N LYS A 51 12.44 -9.62 -0.38
CA LYS A 51 13.56 -10.20 0.37
C LYS A 51 13.36 -11.67 0.76
N ASN A 52 12.12 -12.11 0.99
CA ASN A 52 11.85 -13.38 1.69
C ASN A 52 11.10 -14.43 0.86
N ILE A 53 10.40 -14.04 -0.23
CA ILE A 53 9.46 -14.94 -0.92
C ILE A 53 10.14 -16.16 -1.56
N ALA A 54 11.45 -16.07 -1.85
CA ALA A 54 12.25 -17.19 -2.36
C ALA A 54 12.23 -18.41 -1.42
N ALA A 55 12.23 -18.19 -0.10
CA ALA A 55 12.17 -19.26 0.90
C ALA A 55 10.82 -20.01 0.89
N PHE A 56 9.78 -19.40 0.31
CA PHE A 56 8.43 -19.98 0.17
C PHE A 56 8.18 -20.54 -1.24
N GLY A 57 9.22 -20.64 -2.08
CA GLY A 57 9.11 -21.13 -3.45
C GLY A 57 8.61 -20.11 -4.48
N GLY A 58 8.50 -18.83 -4.10
CA GLY A 58 8.20 -17.75 -5.04
C GLY A 58 9.45 -17.18 -5.70
N SER A 59 9.27 -16.32 -6.71
CA SER A 59 10.37 -15.61 -7.36
C SER A 59 10.23 -14.11 -7.10
N PRO A 60 11.23 -13.45 -6.49
CA PRO A 60 11.16 -12.01 -6.18
C PRO A 60 11.09 -11.13 -7.44
N ASP A 61 11.63 -11.60 -8.57
CA ASP A 61 11.59 -10.89 -9.86
C ASP A 61 10.25 -11.04 -10.61
N LYS A 62 9.35 -11.90 -10.10
CA LYS A 62 8.07 -12.22 -10.75
C LYS A 62 6.85 -11.77 -9.95
N VAL A 63 7.03 -10.85 -8.99
CA VAL A 63 5.94 -10.33 -8.14
C VAL A 63 4.96 -9.51 -8.96
N THR A 64 3.68 -9.92 -8.94
CA THR A 64 2.53 -9.16 -9.43
C THR A 64 1.71 -8.69 -8.24
N ILE A 65 1.46 -7.38 -8.13
CA ILE A 65 0.57 -6.81 -7.11
C ILE A 65 -0.87 -6.83 -7.63
N TRP A 66 -1.83 -7.14 -6.77
CA TRP A 66 -3.24 -7.21 -7.14
C TRP A 66 -4.10 -6.62 -6.02
N GLY A 67 -5.01 -5.72 -6.39
CA GLY A 67 -5.93 -5.07 -5.45
C GLY A 67 -7.26 -4.72 -6.10
N GLU A 68 -8.29 -4.62 -5.26
CA GLU A 68 -9.66 -4.24 -5.61
C GLU A 68 -10.07 -2.97 -4.86
N SER A 69 -10.87 -2.10 -5.48
CA SER A 69 -11.41 -0.86 -4.90
C SER A 69 -10.33 0.01 -4.24
N ALA A 70 -10.38 0.20 -2.92
CA ALA A 70 -9.38 0.94 -2.15
C ALA A 70 -7.97 0.32 -2.29
N GLY A 71 -7.87 -1.01 -2.41
CA GLY A 71 -6.63 -1.71 -2.70
C GLY A 71 -6.10 -1.39 -4.11
N ALA A 72 -6.96 -1.37 -5.13
CA ALA A 72 -6.57 -0.96 -6.48
C ALA A 72 -6.05 0.49 -6.51
N ARG A 73 -6.72 1.40 -5.81
CA ARG A 73 -6.26 2.80 -5.66
C ARG A 73 -4.90 2.87 -4.96
N ALA A 74 -4.74 2.15 -3.86
CA ALA A 74 -3.50 2.13 -3.07
C ALA A 74 -2.32 1.58 -3.89
N LEU A 75 -2.51 0.49 -4.64
CA LEU A 75 -1.49 -0.03 -5.55
C LEU A 75 -1.24 0.92 -6.73
N GLY A 76 -2.26 1.64 -7.21
CA GLY A 76 -2.08 2.77 -8.12
C GLY A 76 -1.11 3.82 -7.56
N MET A 77 -1.24 4.17 -6.27
CA MET A 77 -0.29 5.07 -5.61
C MET A 77 1.11 4.47 -5.50
N GLN A 78 1.25 3.16 -5.28
CA GLN A 78 2.55 2.48 -5.29
C GLN A 78 3.24 2.53 -6.66
N LEU A 79 2.47 2.48 -7.77
CA LEU A 79 3.02 2.58 -9.12
C LEU A 79 3.67 3.93 -9.39
N ILE A 80 3.09 5.02 -8.87
CA ILE A 80 3.59 6.39 -9.09
C ILE A 80 4.46 6.92 -7.94
N ALA A 81 4.52 6.21 -6.81
CA ALA A 81 5.31 6.60 -5.66
C ALA A 81 6.79 6.79 -6.03
N TYR A 82 7.42 7.82 -5.45
CA TYR A 82 8.84 8.13 -5.66
C TYR A 82 9.20 8.32 -7.15
N ASP A 83 8.38 9.08 -7.87
CA ASP A 83 8.51 9.31 -9.32
C ASP A 83 8.51 8.01 -10.13
N GLY A 84 7.74 7.02 -9.69
CA GLY A 84 7.66 5.69 -10.29
C GLY A 84 8.87 4.79 -10.02
N LYS A 85 9.79 5.18 -9.12
CA LYS A 85 10.96 4.36 -8.76
C LYS A 85 10.57 3.33 -7.69
N HIS A 86 10.20 2.14 -8.16
CA HIS A 86 9.76 1.03 -7.30
C HIS A 86 10.88 0.03 -6.93
N ASN A 87 12.13 0.23 -7.38
CA ASN A 87 13.30 -0.60 -7.01
C ASN A 87 13.09 -2.11 -7.19
N GLY A 88 12.31 -2.52 -8.19
CA GLY A 88 12.08 -3.94 -8.51
C GLY A 88 11.22 -4.71 -7.50
N ILE A 89 10.56 -4.06 -6.53
CA ILE A 89 9.75 -4.76 -5.52
C ILE A 89 8.47 -5.42 -6.10
N PHE A 90 8.08 -5.03 -7.31
CA PHE A 90 7.08 -5.71 -8.15
C PHE A 90 7.36 -5.39 -9.62
N ARG A 91 6.81 -6.19 -10.54
CA ARG A 91 6.95 -6.02 -12.00
C ARG A 91 5.64 -5.75 -12.75
N SER A 92 4.51 -6.03 -12.12
CA SER A 92 3.19 -5.95 -12.77
C SER A 92 2.12 -5.67 -11.74
N ALA A 93 1.01 -5.06 -12.16
CA ALA A 93 -0.12 -4.71 -11.30
C ALA A 93 -1.46 -5.09 -11.95
N ILE A 94 -2.38 -5.61 -11.15
CA ILE A 94 -3.79 -5.82 -11.49
C ILE A 94 -4.62 -4.89 -10.60
N LEU A 95 -5.28 -3.90 -11.21
CA LEU A 95 -6.09 -2.91 -10.50
C LEU A 95 -7.57 -3.12 -10.86
N GLN A 96 -8.35 -3.67 -9.93
CA GLN A 96 -9.78 -3.89 -10.12
C GLN A 96 -10.58 -2.75 -9.49
N SER A 97 -11.37 -2.03 -10.30
CA SER A 97 -12.28 -0.98 -9.83
C SER A 97 -11.60 0.15 -9.03
N GLY A 98 -10.37 0.53 -9.40
CA GLY A 98 -9.65 1.66 -8.83
C GLY A 98 -8.46 2.06 -9.70
N SER A 99 -7.98 3.29 -9.53
CA SER A 99 -6.91 3.89 -10.34
C SER A 99 -6.03 4.80 -9.47
N PRO A 100 -4.85 5.24 -9.96
CA PRO A 100 -3.99 6.16 -9.22
C PRO A 100 -4.55 7.60 -9.12
N THR A 101 -5.81 7.85 -9.46
CA THR A 101 -6.40 9.18 -9.36
C THR A 101 -7.11 9.35 -8.02
N ALA A 102 -6.72 10.37 -7.26
CA ALA A 102 -7.45 10.81 -6.08
C ALA A 102 -7.26 12.30 -5.84
N VAL A 103 -8.33 12.95 -5.37
CA VAL A 103 -8.22 14.25 -4.73
C VAL A 103 -7.81 13.98 -3.28
N PHE A 104 -6.55 14.25 -2.97
CA PHE A 104 -6.06 14.16 -1.60
C PHE A 104 -6.16 15.53 -0.95
N LYS A 105 -6.89 15.58 0.16
CA LYS A 105 -6.95 16.75 1.02
C LYS A 105 -5.63 16.91 1.78
N GLY A 106 -5.21 18.16 2.00
CA GLY A 106 -3.96 18.49 2.67
C GLY A 106 -4.08 18.39 4.19
N ALA A 107 -2.95 18.56 4.89
CA ALA A 107 -2.90 18.52 6.35
C ALA A 107 -3.90 19.51 7.01
N ALA A 108 -3.96 20.75 6.52
CA ALA A 108 -4.91 21.76 7.01
C ALA A 108 -6.39 21.31 6.92
N ASP A 109 -6.77 20.57 5.87
CA ASP A 109 -8.13 20.07 5.73
C ASP A 109 -8.48 18.96 6.73
N TRP A 110 -7.46 18.21 7.17
CA TRP A 110 -7.62 17.11 8.12
C TRP A 110 -7.45 17.53 9.58
N GLN A 111 -6.90 18.72 9.83
CA GLN A 111 -6.59 19.22 11.17
C GLN A 111 -7.79 19.14 12.14
N PRO A 112 -9.04 19.52 11.75
CA PRO A 112 -10.17 19.43 12.68
C PRO A 112 -10.45 18.01 13.18
N TYR A 113 -10.19 16.98 12.38
CA TYR A 113 -10.38 15.59 12.79
C TYR A 113 -9.27 15.13 13.75
N PHE A 114 -8.05 15.63 13.55
CA PHE A 114 -6.94 15.37 14.46
C PHE A 114 -7.18 16.04 15.81
N ASP A 115 -7.53 17.33 15.80
CA ASP A 115 -7.80 18.10 17.02
C ASP A 115 -8.98 17.51 17.80
N ALA A 116 -10.01 17.02 17.11
CA ALA A 116 -11.15 16.34 17.74
C ALA A 116 -10.75 15.08 18.52
N LEU A 117 -9.65 14.40 18.16
CA LEU A 117 -9.15 13.24 18.91
C LEU A 117 -8.40 13.63 20.18
N LEU A 118 -7.89 14.86 20.27
CA LEU A 118 -7.13 15.35 21.43
C LEU A 118 -8.03 15.81 22.58
N VAL A 119 -9.31 16.05 22.31
CA VAL A 119 -10.29 16.54 23.29
C VAL A 119 -11.26 15.45 23.77
N LEU A 120 -10.96 14.18 23.46
CA LEU A 120 -11.77 13.01 23.88
C LEU A 120 -11.52 12.56 25.32
N ASP A 121 -10.88 13.40 26.15
CA ASP A 121 -10.69 13.15 27.58
C ASP A 121 -11.97 13.36 28.41
#